data_AF-A0A6M4MGN0-F1
#
_entry.id   AF-A0A6M4MGN0-F1
#
_cell.length_a   1.000
_cell.length_b   1.000
_cell.length_c   1.000
_cell.angle_alpha   90.00
_cell.angle_beta   90.00
_cell.angle_gamma   90.00
#
_symmetry.space_group_name_H-M   'P 1'
#
loop_
_entity.id
_entity.type
_entity.pdbx_description
1 polymer ?
#
loop_
_entity_poly.entity_id
_entity_poly.type
_entity_poly.pdbx_seq_one_letter_code
_entity_poly.pdbx_strand_id
1 'polypeptide(L)'
;MQQDNFLRHFVIIGGGTAGWMAAAALNRVLKQHPCQVTGVESSKIATAGAGEASIPLIRLFKRLLDIDKKEFLRAIKRTFMLGIEFINWRKEQHNYFHPFGIWRRH
;
A
#
# COMPACT_ATOMS: atom_id res chain seq x y z
N MET A 1 -7.79 13.80 -39.15
CA MET A 1 -7.29 12.60 -38.45
C MET A 1 -7.20 12.95 -36.97
N GLN A 2 -7.94 12.24 -36.12
CA GLN A 2 -7.85 12.41 -34.67
C GLN A 2 -6.56 11.73 -34.22
N GLN A 3 -5.65 12.46 -33.56
CA GLN A 3 -4.46 11.85 -32.98
C GLN A 3 -4.91 10.90 -31.85
N ASP A 4 -4.58 9.62 -31.99
CA ASP A 4 -4.76 8.62 -30.95
C ASP A 4 -3.76 8.91 -29.83
N ASN A 5 -4.19 9.72 -28.86
CA ASN A 5 -3.35 10.21 -27.76
C ASN A 5 -3.26 9.21 -26.59
N PHE A 6 -3.54 7.93 -26.85
CA PHE A 6 -3.55 6.91 -25.82
C PHE A 6 -2.12 6.58 -25.38
N LEU A 7 -1.84 6.73 -24.09
CA LEU A 7 -0.54 6.40 -23.51
C LEU A 7 -0.35 4.89 -23.48
N ARG A 8 0.70 4.40 -24.15
CA ARG A 8 0.98 2.96 -24.30
C ARG A 8 2.14 2.47 -23.45
N HIS A 9 2.94 3.36 -22.86
CA HIS A 9 4.11 2.96 -22.07
C HIS A 9 4.28 3.83 -20.83
N PHE A 10 4.32 3.17 -19.67
CA PHE A 10 4.56 3.77 -18.37
C PHE A 10 5.89 3.26 -17.82
N VAL A 11 6.76 4.17 -17.41
CA VAL A 11 8.04 3.82 -16.75
C VAL A 11 8.01 4.34 -15.32
N ILE A 12 8.25 3.46 -14.36
CA ILE A 12 8.30 3.75 -12.93
C ILE A 12 9.76 3.70 -12.51
N ILE A 13 10.31 4.86 -12.14
CA ILE A 13 11.69 4.98 -11.67
C ILE A 13 11.68 4.99 -10.15
N GLY A 14 12.23 3.94 -9.55
CA GLY A 14 12.21 3.70 -8.10
C GLY A 14 11.36 2.49 -7.74
N GLY A 15 11.90 1.64 -6.86
CA GLY A 15 11.21 0.46 -6.34
C GLY A 15 10.58 0.72 -4.97
N GLY A 16 10.79 -0.21 -4.03
CA GLY A 16 10.17 -0.15 -2.69
C GLY A 16 8.64 -0.16 -2.72
N THR A 17 8.00 0.17 -1.58
CA THR A 17 6.54 0.11 -1.43
C THR A 17 5.82 0.96 -2.48
N ALA A 18 6.26 2.20 -2.70
CA ALA A 18 5.59 3.14 -3.60
C ALA A 18 5.65 2.69 -5.07
N GLY A 19 6.84 2.31 -5.57
CA GLY A 19 7.03 1.89 -6.96
C GLY A 19 6.24 0.62 -7.30
N TRP A 20 6.33 -0.40 -6.44
CA TRP A 20 5.62 -1.66 -6.63
C TRP A 20 4.09 -1.51 -6.48
N MET A 21 3.61 -0.64 -5.57
CA MET A 21 2.18 -0.34 -5.48
C MET A 21 1.66 0.37 -6.74
N ALA A 22 2.40 1.34 -7.26
CA ALA A 22 2.03 2.03 -8.50
C ALA A 22 1.99 1.07 -9.70
N ALA A 23 3.00 0.20 -9.84
CA ALA A 23 3.07 -0.79 -10.92
C ALA A 23 1.88 -1.77 -10.87
N ALA A 24 1.58 -2.30 -9.69
CA ALA A 24 0.47 -3.24 -9.51
C ALA A 24 -0.89 -2.58 -9.82
N ALA A 25 -1.11 -1.35 -9.36
CA ALA A 25 -2.34 -0.61 -9.61
C ALA A 25 -2.52 -0.32 -11.11
N LEU A 26 -1.48 0.18 -11.78
CA LEU A 26 -1.52 0.49 -13.21
C LEU A 26 -1.81 -0.76 -14.04
N ASN A 27 -1.12 -1.86 -13.80
CA ASN A 27 -1.37 -3.14 -14.49
C ASN A 27 -2.80 -3.64 -14.29
N ARG A 28 -3.38 -3.44 -13.11
CA ARG A 28 -4.73 -3.90 -12.81
C ARG A 28 -5.81 -3.03 -13.44
N VAL A 29 -5.66 -1.71 -13.37
CA VAL A 29 -6.63 -0.73 -13.91
C VAL A 29 -6.59 -0.75 -15.43
N LEU A 30 -5.40 -0.85 -16.01
CA LEU A 30 -5.21 -0.81 -17.46
C LEU A 30 -5.20 -2.18 -18.11
N LYS A 31 -5.66 -3.23 -17.42
CA LYS A 31 -5.63 -4.63 -17.89
C LYS A 31 -6.29 -4.84 -19.27
N GLN A 32 -7.29 -4.04 -19.61
CA GLN A 32 -8.01 -4.12 -20.89
C GLN A 32 -7.39 -3.26 -22.00
N HIS A 33 -6.34 -2.49 -21.68
CA HIS A 33 -5.67 -1.60 -22.62
C HIS A 33 -4.30 -2.18 -23.01
N PRO A 34 -3.88 -2.03 -24.28
CA PRO A 34 -2.56 -2.44 -24.72
C PRO A 34 -1.50 -1.44 -24.25
N CYS A 35 -1.11 -1.54 -22.98
CA CYS A 35 -0.06 -0.71 -22.39
C CYS A 35 1.02 -1.55 -21.69
N GLN A 36 2.26 -1.07 -21.77
CA GLN A 36 3.42 -1.64 -21.10
C GLN A 36 3.74 -0.84 -19.83
N VAL A 37 4.05 -1.54 -18.73
CA VAL A 37 4.54 -0.94 -17.49
C VAL A 37 5.94 -1.49 -17.21
N THR A 38 6.93 -0.60 -17.07
CA THR A 38 8.34 -0.95 -16.81
C THR A 38 8.77 -0.35 -15.48
N GLY A 39 9.28 -1.16 -14.55
CA GLY A 39 9.90 -0.69 -13.31
C GLY A 39 11.42 -0.67 -13.42
N VAL A 40 12.05 0.39 -12.91
CA VAL A 40 13.50 0.52 -12.78
C VAL A 40 13.82 0.70 -11.30
N GLU A 41 14.45 -0.30 -10.68
CA GLU A 41 14.83 -0.30 -9.27
C GLU A 41 16.35 -0.39 -9.12
N SER A 42 16.90 0.34 -8.14
CA SER A 42 18.32 0.29 -7.82
C SER A 42 18.59 -0.86 -6.84
N SER A 43 19.49 -1.77 -7.20
CA SER A 43 19.92 -2.87 -6.31
C SER A 43 20.70 -2.41 -5.07
N LYS A 44 21.10 -1.12 -5.01
CA LYS A 44 21.90 -0.54 -3.92
C LYS A 44 21.07 0.10 -2.81
N ILE A 45 19.77 0.33 -3.04
CA ILE A 45 18.88 0.99 -2.07
C ILE A 45 17.91 -0.07 -1.56
N ALA A 46 18.23 -0.69 -0.42
CA ALA A 46 17.29 -1.58 0.24
C ALA A 46 16.13 -0.76 0.82
N THR A 47 14.90 -1.23 0.63
CA THR A 47 13.72 -0.65 1.28
C THR A 47 13.94 -0.67 2.78
N ALA A 48 13.95 0.51 3.43
CA ALA A 48 14.03 0.59 4.87
C ALA A 48 12.85 -0.21 5.45
N GLY A 49 13.17 -1.29 6.16
CA GLY A 49 12.21 -2.16 6.85
C GLY A 49 11.57 -1.49 8.05
N ALA A 50 11.17 -0.22 7.91
CA ALA A 50 10.30 0.40 8.87
C ALA A 50 9.01 -0.40 8.89
N GLY A 51 8.53 -0.73 10.08
CA GLY A 51 7.19 -1.22 10.30
C GLY A 51 6.17 -0.21 9.80
N GLU A 52 5.98 -0.05 8.47
CA GLU A 52 5.00 0.87 7.89
C GLU A 52 3.63 0.41 8.35
N ALA A 53 3.16 0.99 9.45
CA ALA A 53 1.83 0.81 10.00
C ALA A 53 0.85 1.11 8.86
N SER A 54 0.31 0.06 8.27
CA SER A 54 -0.63 0.22 7.17
C SER A 54 -1.95 0.69 7.78
N ILE A 55 -2.23 1.98 7.62
CA ILE A 55 -3.55 2.56 7.87
C ILE A 55 -4.60 1.73 7.12
N PRO A 56 -5.87 1.65 7.58
CA PRO A 56 -6.91 0.82 6.96
C PRO A 56 -7.12 0.94 5.44
N LEU A 57 -6.52 1.95 4.79
CA LEU A 57 -6.47 2.19 3.35
C LEU A 57 -5.88 1.01 2.56
N ILE A 58 -4.98 0.20 3.13
CA ILE A 58 -4.44 -1.00 2.48
C ILE A 58 -5.53 -2.01 2.08
N ARG A 59 -6.69 -1.98 2.76
CA ARG A 59 -7.85 -2.82 2.39
C ARG A 59 -8.45 -2.42 1.04
N LEU A 60 -8.45 -1.13 0.72
CA LEU A 60 -8.92 -0.64 -0.57
C LEU A 60 -7.96 -1.08 -1.69
N PHE A 61 -6.67 -0.97 -1.44
CA PHE A 61 -5.64 -1.39 -2.39
C PHE A 61 -5.70 -2.90 -2.70
N LYS A 62 -5.93 -3.74 -1.68
CA LYS A 62 -6.15 -5.19 -1.90
C LYS A 62 -7.39 -5.49 -2.75
N ARG A 63 -8.50 -4.78 -2.50
CA ARG A 63 -9.72 -4.93 -3.32
C ARG A 63 -9.47 -4.52 -4.76
N LEU A 64 -8.70 -3.46 -4.98
CA LEU A 64 -8.32 -3.03 -6.33
C LEU A 64 -7.57 -4.16 -7.06
N LEU A 65 -6.56 -4.75 -6.42
CA LEU A 65 -5.71 -5.77 -7.02
C LEU A 65 -6.35 -7.16 -7.11
N ASP A 66 -7.51 -7.38 -6.49
CA ASP A 66 -8.19 -8.68 -6.43
C ASP A 66 -7.30 -9.81 -5.87
N ILE A 67 -6.45 -9.45 -4.91
CA ILE A 67 -5.53 -10.40 -4.26
C ILE A 67 -6.29 -11.18 -3.19
N ASP A 68 -6.15 -12.50 -3.20
CA ASP A 68 -6.72 -13.36 -2.16
C ASP A 68 -6.17 -12.96 -0.78
N LYS A 69 -7.08 -12.82 0.18
CA LYS A 69 -6.76 -12.34 1.52
C LYS A 69 -5.83 -13.32 2.26
N LYS A 70 -5.96 -14.63 2.04
CA LYS A 70 -5.11 -15.64 2.70
C LYS A 70 -3.72 -15.66 2.08
N GLU A 71 -3.63 -15.56 0.75
CA GLU A 71 -2.35 -15.47 0.05
C GLU A 71 -1.56 -14.23 0.46
N PHE A 72 -2.22 -13.07 0.49
CA PHE A 72 -1.61 -11.82 0.98
C PHE A 72 -1.09 -11.98 2.41
N LEU A 73 -1.93 -12.47 3.34
CA LEU A 73 -1.56 -12.64 4.75
C LEU A 73 -0.44 -13.66 4.97
N ARG A 74 -0.26 -14.67 4.10
CA ARG A 74 0.88 -15.58 4.15
C ARG A 74 2.17 -14.91 3.68
N ALA A 75 2.08 -14.04 2.67
CA ALA A 75 3.23 -13.37 2.07
C ALA A 75 3.81 -12.27 2.98
N ILE A 76 2.95 -11.51 3.68
CA ILE A 76 3.37 -10.57 4.72
C ILE A 76 3.45 -11.28 6.07
N LYS A 77 4.65 -11.46 6.61
CA LYS A 77 4.91 -11.89 8.01
C LYS A 77 4.46 -10.84 9.02
N ARG A 78 3.18 -10.43 9.03
CA ARG A 78 2.66 -9.34 9.89
C ARG A 78 1.36 -9.68 10.59
N THR A 79 1.27 -9.22 11.83
CA THR A 79 0.09 -9.23 12.69
C THR A 79 -0.89 -8.11 12.33
N PHE A 80 -2.15 -8.23 12.79
CA PHE A 80 -3.16 -7.19 12.61
C PHE A 80 -2.86 -5.99 13.52
N MET A 81 -2.98 -4.77 12.97
CA MET A 81 -2.90 -3.53 13.72
C MET A 81 -4.30 -3.02 14.02
N LEU A 82 -4.67 -2.93 15.30
CA LEU A 82 -6.01 -2.54 15.76
C LEU A 82 -6.10 -1.07 16.19
N GLY A 83 -4.97 -0.39 16.37
CA GLY A 83 -4.88 1.00 16.79
C GLY A 83 -3.43 1.39 17.08
N ILE A 84 -3.26 2.62 17.57
CA ILE A 84 -1.98 3.18 18.00
C ILE A 84 -2.10 3.51 19.49
N GLU A 85 -1.19 2.98 20.32
CA GLU A 85 -1.08 3.38 21.72
C GLU A 85 -0.04 4.48 21.88
N PHE A 86 -0.44 5.59 22.50
CA PHE A 86 0.40 6.73 22.82
C PHE A 86 0.74 6.68 24.31
N ILE A 87 1.97 6.28 24.65
CA ILE A 87 2.46 6.13 26.03
C ILE A 87 3.24 7.39 26.42
N ASN A 88 2.87 8.01 27.55
CA ASN A 88 3.53 9.19 28.13
C ASN A 88 3.54 10.46 27.25
N TRP A 89 2.70 10.54 26.22
CA TRP A 89 2.68 11.68 25.30
C TRP A 89 2.19 12.99 25.94
N ARG A 90 1.26 12.91 26.90
CA ARG A 90 0.71 14.09 27.59
C ARG A 90 1.46 14.42 28.88
N LYS A 91 1.74 13.41 29.68
CA LYS A 91 2.53 13.45 30.91
C LYS A 91 3.01 12.05 31.26
N GLU A 92 3.97 11.94 32.16
CA GLU A 92 4.42 10.65 32.67
C GLU A 92 3.25 9.86 33.31
N GLN A 93 3.26 8.54 33.10
CA GLN A 93 2.20 7.60 33.49
C GLN A 93 0.82 7.85 32.85
N HIS A 94 0.78 8.49 31.68
CA HIS A 94 -0.47 8.69 30.93
C HIS A 94 -0.43 7.99 29.57
N ASN A 95 -1.31 7.01 29.37
CA ASN A 95 -1.46 6.28 28.11
C ASN A 95 -2.80 6.58 27.45
N TYR A 96 -2.82 6.68 26.13
CA TYR A 96 -4.03 6.86 25.32
C TYR A 96 -4.02 5.89 24.13
N PHE A 97 -5.07 5.08 24.00
CA PHE A 97 -5.23 4.19 22.85
C PHE A 97 -6.13 4.82 21.79
N HIS A 98 -5.62 4.91 20.56
CA HIS A 98 -6.34 5.38 19.38
C HIS A 98 -6.73 4.18 18.50
N PRO A 99 -7.93 3.59 18.69
CA PRO A 99 -8.36 2.45 17.90
C PRO A 99 -8.64 2.85 16.45
N PHE A 100 -8.38 1.94 15.51
CA PHE A 100 -8.83 2.10 14.13
C PHE A 100 -10.30 1.67 14.00
N GLY A 101 -11.17 2.64 13.71
CA GLY A 101 -12.61 2.41 13.52
C GLY A 101 -13.47 3.32 14.39
N ILE A 102 -14.78 3.27 14.18
CA ILE A 102 -15.73 4.04 14.99
C ILE A 102 -16.07 3.19 16.21
N TRP A 103 -15.84 3.72 17.42
CA TRP A 103 -16.33 3.09 18.65
C TRP A 103 -17.84 3.29 18.72
N ARG A 104 -18.62 2.35 18.16
CA ARG A 104 -20.07 2.35 18.33
C ARG A 104 -20.39 1.82 19.73
N ARG A 105 -20.81 2.73 20.60
CA ARG A 105 -21.43 2.42 21.90
C ARG A 105 -22.84 1.90 21.59
N HIS A 106 -23.09 0.62 21.88
CA HIS A 106 -24.45 0.11 22.01
C HIS A 106 -25.07 0.62 23.31
#